data_AF-A0A7K4U5I3-F1
#
_entry.id   AF-A0A7K4U5I3-F1
#
_cell.length_a   1.000
_cell.length_b   1.000
_cell.length_c   1.000
_cell.angle_alpha   90.00
_cell.angle_beta   90.00
_cell.angle_gamma   90.00
#
_symmetry.space_group_name_H-M   'P 1'
#
loop_
_entity.id
_entity.type
_entity.pdbx_description
1 polymer ?
#
loop_
_entity_poly.entity_id
_entity_poly.type
_entity_poly.pdbx_seq_one_letter_code
_entity_poly.pdbx_strand_id
1 'polypeptide(L)'
;SLTCFTCKDATSNLHCLGTTTCADTDKYCLTTYSTAGTGSDQSQRITKKCSAFCPKFDLNIGIAGVATSCCESSLCNMSGASSVKTSSTILTLGVLASLACILRMGF
;
A
#
# COMPACT_ATOMS: atom_id res chain seq x y z
N SER A 1 5.53 -15.87 14.70
CA SER A 1 6.11 -15.67 13.37
C SER A 1 5.47 -14.47 12.70
N LEU A 2 6.19 -13.82 11.78
CA LEU A 2 5.67 -12.73 10.95
C LEU A 2 5.02 -13.32 9.70
N THR A 3 3.86 -12.80 9.28
CA THR A 3 3.24 -13.18 7.99
C THR A 3 3.15 -11.94 7.12
N CYS A 4 3.64 -11.99 5.88
CA CYS A 4 3.65 -10.85 4.98
C CYS A 4 2.90 -11.16 3.68
N PHE A 5 2.49 -10.12 2.96
CA PHE A 5 2.20 -10.26 1.55
C PHE A 5 3.49 -10.42 0.75
N THR A 6 3.45 -11.25 -0.28
CA THR A 6 4.55 -11.59 -1.15
C THR A 6 4.05 -11.68 -2.59
N CYS A 7 4.87 -11.16 -3.49
CA CYS A 7 4.67 -11.25 -4.93
C CYS A 7 5.95 -10.78 -5.62
N LYS A 8 6.07 -11.07 -6.92
CA LYS A 8 7.17 -10.62 -7.74
C LYS A 8 6.64 -9.94 -9.00
N ASP A 9 7.17 -8.76 -9.31
CA ASP A 9 6.92 -8.03 -10.56
C ASP A 9 5.43 -7.78 -10.89
N ALA A 10 4.59 -7.61 -9.87
CA ALA A 10 3.16 -7.38 -10.05
C ALA A 10 2.87 -5.95 -10.56
N THR A 11 1.91 -5.82 -11.47
CA THR A 11 1.48 -4.52 -12.04
C THR A 11 0.60 -3.72 -11.10
N SER A 12 -0.10 -4.40 -10.19
CA SER A 12 -1.06 -3.81 -9.26
C SER A 12 -0.93 -4.42 -7.87
N ASN A 13 -1.28 -3.64 -6.85
CA ASN A 13 -1.24 -4.12 -5.48
C ASN A 13 -2.27 -5.23 -5.23
N LEU A 14 -3.42 -5.18 -5.91
CA LEU A 14 -4.48 -6.18 -5.79
C LEU A 14 -4.02 -7.57 -6.25
N HIS A 15 -3.17 -7.64 -7.28
CA HIS A 15 -2.55 -8.88 -7.75
C HIS A 15 -1.31 -9.28 -6.94
N CYS A 16 -0.97 -8.51 -5.89
CA CYS A 16 0.22 -8.68 -5.06
C CYS A 16 -0.16 -8.94 -3.58
N LEU A 17 -1.14 -9.80 -3.35
CA LEU A 17 -1.68 -10.14 -2.03
C LEU A 17 -1.47 -11.62 -1.65
N GLY A 18 -0.46 -12.28 -2.23
CA GLY A 18 -0.10 -13.64 -1.83
C GLY A 18 0.46 -13.66 -0.41
N THR A 19 -0.10 -14.43 0.51
CA THR A 19 0.37 -14.46 1.90
C THR A 19 1.48 -15.49 2.10
N THR A 20 2.47 -15.18 2.94
CA THR A 20 3.55 -16.11 3.29
C THR A 20 3.99 -15.88 4.72
N THR A 21 4.14 -16.97 5.47
CA THR A 21 4.77 -16.96 6.79
C THR A 21 6.28 -16.85 6.61
N CYS A 22 6.88 -15.82 7.20
CA CYS A 22 8.30 -15.53 7.09
C CYS A 22 9.14 -16.43 7.98
N ALA A 23 10.44 -16.52 7.66
CA ALA A 23 11.42 -17.18 8.53
C ALA A 23 11.61 -16.42 9.86
N ASP A 24 12.05 -17.08 10.93
CA ASP A 24 12.30 -16.44 12.23
C ASP A 24 13.36 -15.33 12.19
N THR A 25 14.27 -15.41 11.21
CA THR A 25 15.28 -14.38 10.91
C THR A 25 14.69 -13.15 10.25
N ASP A 26 13.55 -13.26 9.58
CA ASP A 26 12.90 -12.16 8.89
C ASP A 26 12.07 -11.34 9.88
N LYS A 27 12.43 -10.08 10.04
CA LYS A 27 11.74 -9.14 10.93
C LYS A 27 10.84 -8.15 10.19
N TYR A 28 10.96 -8.07 8.86
CA TYR A 28 10.30 -7.05 8.06
C TYR A 28 9.51 -7.64 6.90
N CYS A 29 8.32 -7.10 6.68
CA CYS A 29 7.64 -7.15 5.40
C CYS A 29 8.19 -6.03 4.52
N LEU A 30 8.96 -6.38 3.50
CA LEU A 30 9.54 -5.43 2.55
C LEU A 30 8.63 -5.30 1.32
N THR A 31 8.46 -4.07 0.86
CA THR A 31 7.85 -3.75 -0.43
C THR A 31 8.81 -2.92 -1.25
N THR A 32 9.01 -3.31 -2.50
CA THR A 32 9.78 -2.57 -3.49
C THR A 32 8.84 -2.13 -4.60
N TYR A 33 8.80 -0.84 -4.85
CA TYR A 33 8.19 -0.23 -6.02
C TYR A 33 9.30 0.07 -7.01
N SER A 34 9.08 -0.26 -8.27
CA SER A 34 9.95 0.15 -9.36
C SER A 34 9.11 0.73 -10.46
N THR A 35 9.57 1.83 -11.04
CA THR A 35 8.96 2.48 -12.19
C THR A 35 9.97 2.53 -13.31
N ALA A 36 9.51 2.41 -14.55
CA ALA A 36 10.33 2.55 -15.74
C ALA A 36 9.50 3.18 -16.86
N GLY A 37 10.13 3.98 -17.71
CA GLY A 37 9.47 4.70 -18.80
C GLY A 37 9.21 6.17 -18.48
N THR A 38 8.64 6.88 -19.45
CA THR A 38 8.46 8.34 -19.41
C THR A 38 7.04 8.69 -19.86
N GLY A 39 6.44 9.72 -19.25
CA GLY A 39 5.10 10.15 -19.63
C GLY A 39 4.04 9.05 -19.50
N SER A 40 3.26 8.84 -20.55
CA SER A 40 2.17 7.83 -20.62
C SER A 40 2.66 6.38 -20.66
N ASP A 41 3.92 6.15 -21.04
CA ASP A 41 4.52 4.81 -21.13
C ASP A 41 5.18 4.38 -19.81
N GLN A 42 5.00 5.15 -18.73
CA GLN A 42 5.50 4.78 -17.42
C GLN A 42 4.80 3.52 -16.90
N SER A 43 5.57 2.47 -16.65
CA SER A 43 5.11 1.22 -16.05
C SER A 43 5.63 1.10 -14.63
N GLN A 44 4.75 0.70 -13.71
CA GLN A 44 5.11 0.39 -12.33
C GLN A 44 5.11 -1.12 -12.09
N ARG A 45 6.03 -1.60 -11.24
CA ARG A 45 6.13 -2.97 -10.78
C ARG A 45 6.30 -3.01 -9.28
N ILE A 46 5.60 -3.92 -8.64
CA ILE A 46 5.56 -4.11 -7.19
C ILE A 46 6.11 -5.49 -6.87
N THR A 47 7.06 -5.54 -5.95
CA THR A 47 7.58 -6.77 -5.38
C THR A 47 7.42 -6.69 -3.86
N LYS A 48 6.85 -7.72 -3.25
CA LYS A 48 6.71 -7.83 -1.79
C LYS A 48 7.39 -9.09 -1.31
N LYS A 49 8.10 -9.04 -0.18
CA LYS A 49 8.80 -10.20 0.38
C LYS A 49 9.03 -10.06 1.88
N CYS A 50 9.32 -11.18 2.53
CA CYS A 50 9.93 -11.21 3.86
C CYS A 50 11.41 -10.80 3.76
N SER A 51 11.94 -10.14 4.79
CA SER A 51 13.34 -9.72 4.84
C SER A 51 13.83 -9.58 6.28
N ALA A 52 15.07 -10.02 6.53
CA ALA A 52 15.78 -9.79 7.79
C ALA A 52 16.22 -8.33 7.95
N PHE A 53 16.41 -7.61 6.84
CA PHE A 53 16.86 -6.22 6.82
C PHE A 53 15.89 -5.33 6.04
N CYS A 54 15.78 -4.06 6.46
CA CYS A 54 15.01 -3.04 5.77
C CYS A 54 15.94 -2.02 5.09
N PRO A 55 16.33 -2.23 3.82
CA PRO A 55 17.05 -1.21 3.08
C PRO A 55 16.09 -0.09 2.73
N LYS A 56 16.36 1.14 3.19
CA LYS A 56 15.59 2.33 2.84
C LYS A 56 16.29 3.04 1.68
N PHE A 57 15.71 2.93 0.50
CA PHE A 57 16.17 3.67 -0.67
C PHE A 57 14.97 4.18 -1.47
N ASP A 58 15.10 5.41 -1.93
CA ASP A 58 14.17 6.06 -2.84
C ASP A 58 15.05 6.78 -3.87
N LEU A 59 15.14 6.20 -5.07
CA LEU A 59 15.97 6.70 -6.15
C LEU A 59 15.09 6.87 -7.37
N ASN A 60 15.09 8.08 -7.94
CA ASN A 60 14.39 8.37 -9.19
C ASN A 60 15.34 9.12 -10.12
N ILE A 61 15.58 8.55 -11.30
CA ILE A 61 16.48 9.11 -12.34
C ILE A 61 15.69 9.61 -13.56
N GLY A 62 14.41 9.93 -13.38
CA GLY A 62 13.50 10.46 -14.41
C GLY A 62 12.85 9.38 -15.27
N ILE A 63 13.65 8.50 -15.87
CA ILE A 63 13.18 7.39 -16.72
C ILE A 63 12.96 6.09 -15.94
N ALA A 64 13.47 6.02 -14.71
CA ALA A 64 13.32 4.88 -13.83
C ALA A 64 13.33 5.34 -12.37
N GLY A 65 12.53 4.67 -11.54
CA GLY A 65 12.48 4.91 -10.11
C GLY A 65 12.47 3.59 -9.36
N VAL A 66 13.03 3.58 -8.16
CA VAL A 66 12.92 2.47 -7.23
C VAL A 66 12.78 3.00 -5.82
N ALA A 67 11.77 2.52 -5.11
CA ALA A 67 11.45 2.92 -3.75
C ALA A 67 11.20 1.68 -2.89
N THR A 68 11.77 1.64 -1.69
CA THR A 68 11.50 0.57 -0.72
C THR A 68 10.82 1.08 0.54
N SER A 69 9.90 0.27 1.04
CA SER A 69 9.21 0.48 2.31
C SER A 69 9.12 -0.81 3.10
N CYS A 70 9.23 -0.72 4.41
CA CYS A 70 9.17 -1.88 5.29
C CYS A 70 8.31 -1.62 6.52
N CYS A 71 7.82 -2.70 7.11
CA CYS A 71 7.06 -2.70 8.34
C CYS A 71 7.22 -4.04 9.07
N GLU A 72 6.97 -4.08 10.38
CA GLU A 72 7.31 -5.23 11.26
C GLU A 72 6.08 -6.03 11.73
N SER A 73 4.87 -5.59 11.39
CA SER A 73 3.63 -6.25 11.80
C SER A 73 3.12 -7.23 10.73
N SER A 74 2.43 -8.29 11.12
CA SER A 74 1.86 -9.22 10.13
C SER A 74 0.88 -8.51 9.18
N LEU A 75 0.99 -8.79 7.88
CA LEU A 75 0.18 -8.27 6.79
C LEU A 75 0.24 -6.74 6.63
N CYS A 76 1.22 -6.08 7.25
CA CYS A 76 1.34 -4.62 7.24
C CYS A 76 1.63 -4.05 5.85
N ASN A 77 2.23 -4.84 4.96
CA ASN A 77 2.56 -4.42 3.60
C ASN A 77 1.38 -4.57 2.62
N MET A 78 0.13 -4.52 3.10
CA MET A 78 -1.06 -4.52 2.27
C MET A 78 -1.17 -3.28 1.38
N SER A 79 -0.62 -2.16 1.86
CA SER A 79 -0.69 -0.88 1.16
C SER A 79 0.22 -0.90 -0.06
N GLY A 80 -0.35 -0.62 -1.23
CA GLY A 80 0.42 -0.20 -2.38
C GLY A 80 -0.30 0.84 -3.18
N ALA A 81 0.07 2.10 -2.96
CA ALA A 81 -0.33 3.28 -3.72
C ALA A 81 -1.82 3.37 -4.15
N SER A 82 -2.73 2.58 -3.57
CA SER A 82 -4.16 2.77 -3.67
C SER A 82 -4.47 3.88 -2.67
N SER A 83 -4.27 5.11 -3.14
CA SER A 83 -4.79 6.31 -2.52
C SER A 83 -6.32 6.24 -2.55
N VAL A 84 -6.88 5.44 -1.66
CA VAL A 84 -8.15 5.78 -1.03
C VAL A 84 -7.79 6.09 0.41
N LYS A 85 -7.28 7.31 0.60
CA LYS A 85 -7.29 7.96 1.91
C LYS A 85 -8.76 8.21 2.22
N THR A 86 -9.49 7.17 2.59
CA THR A 86 -10.88 7.24 3.00
C THR A 86 -10.87 7.97 4.33
N SER A 87 -10.89 9.30 4.25
CA SER A 87 -10.83 10.17 5.39
C SER A 87 -12.10 9.90 6.20
N SER A 88 -11.94 9.32 7.40
CA SER A 88 -13.04 9.00 8.32
C SER A 88 -13.95 10.19 8.63
N THR A 89 -13.49 11.41 8.34
CA THR A 89 -14.23 12.66 8.44
C THR A 89 -15.34 12.84 7.40
N ILE A 90 -15.23 12.24 6.21
CA ILE A 90 -16.27 12.34 5.17
C ILE A 90 -17.51 11.53 5.58
N LEU A 91 -17.32 10.38 6.22
CA LEU A 91 -18.41 9.52 6.69
C LEU A 91 -19.20 10.17 7.83
N THR A 92 -18.53 10.87 8.75
CA THR A 92 -19.21 11.53 9.87
C THR A 92 -20.01 12.76 9.42
N LEU A 93 -19.46 13.56 8.50
CA LEU A 93 -20.16 14.72 7.94
C LEU A 93 -21.40 14.32 7.12
N GLY A 94 -21.31 13.25 6.33
CA GLY A 94 -22.44 12.74 5.56
C GLY A 94 -23.62 12.29 6.44
N VAL A 95 -23.33 11.56 7.52
CA VAL A 95 -24.36 11.11 8.47
C VAL A 95 -25.00 12.27 9.22
N LEU A 96 -24.22 13.27 9.67
CA LEU A 96 -24.77 14.46 10.34
C LEU A 96 -25.68 15.29 9.42
N ALA A 97 -25.30 15.46 8.14
CA ALA A 97 -26.12 16.21 7.19
C ALA A 97 -27.46 15.51 6.91
N SER A 98 -27.46 14.18 6.75
CA SER A 98 -28.69 13.41 6.58
C SER A 98 -29.61 13.48 7.80
N LEU A 99 -29.06 13.36 9.02
CA LEU A 99 -29.83 13.50 10.25
C LEU A 99 -30.42 14.91 10.42
N ALA A 100 -29.65 15.96 10.09
CA ALA A 100 -30.12 17.34 10.14
C ALA A 100 -31.23 17.62 9.12
N CYS A 101 -31.17 17.04 7.91
CA CYS A 101 -32.23 17.13 6.91
C CYS A 101 -33.51 16.42 7.36
N ILE A 102 -33.40 15.22 7.95
CA ILE A 102 -34.56 14.48 8.46
C ILE A 102 -35.23 15.25 9.61
N LEU A 103 -34.44 15.82 10.52
CA LEU A 103 -34.96 16.65 11.63
C LEU A 103 -35.56 17.98 11.14
N ARG A 104 -35.08 18.56 10.04
CA ARG A 104 -35.66 19.79 9.46
C ARG A 104 -36.91 19.57 8.61
N MET A 105 -37.10 18.39 8.05
CA MET A 105 -38.31 18.01 7.28
C MET A 105 -39.35 17.30 8.15
N GLY A 106 -39.05 17.10 9.43
CA GLY A 106 -39.87 16.38 10.40
C GLY A 106 -40.17 17.19 11.66
N PHE A 107 -40.68 18.41 11.49
CA PHE A 107 -41.70 19.08 12.33
C PHE A 107 -42.19 20.34 11.61
#